data_AF-A0A485AW35-F1
#
_entry.id   AF-A0A485AW35-F1
#
_cell.length_a   1.000
_cell.length_b   1.000
_cell.length_c   1.000
_cell.angle_alpha   90.00
_cell.angle_beta   90.00
_cell.angle_gamma   90.00
#
_symmetry.space_group_name_H-M   'P 1'
#
loop_
_entity.id
_entity.type
_entity.pdbx_description
1 polymer ?
#
loop_
_entity_poly.entity_id
_entity_poly.type
_entity_poly.pdbx_seq_one_letter_code
_entity_poly.pdbx_strand_id
1 'polypeptide(L)' 'MQSIDKIYINGEFVTPHGSELFDLFNPASEAVIGQVRLA' A
#
# COMPACT_ATOMS: atom_id res chain seq x y z
N MET A 1 8.00 5.12 8.13
CA MET A 1 6.97 5.34 7.11
C MET A 1 7.29 4.42 5.94
N GLN A 2 6.46 3.42 5.67
CA GLN A 2 6.65 2.47 4.57
C GLN A 2 5.82 2.90 3.35
N SER A 3 6.36 2.75 2.15
CA SER A 3 5.62 2.97 0.90
C SER A 3 5.54 1.65 0.14
N ILE A 4 4.33 1.20 -0.15
CA ILE A 4 4.03 -0.07 -0.83
C ILE A 4 3.37 0.27 -2.16
N ASP A 5 4.16 0.25 -3.23
CA ASP A 5 3.75 0.63 -4.59
C ASP A 5 3.60 -0.56 -5.55
N LYS A 6 3.84 -1.78 -5.06
CA LYS A 6 3.70 -3.03 -5.83
C LYS A 6 2.67 -3.94 -5.20
N ILE A 7 1.87 -4.56 -6.06
CA ILE A 7 0.85 -5.56 -5.73
C ILE A 7 1.29 -6.89 -6.34
N TYR A 8 1.03 -7.99 -5.63
CA TYR A 8 1.34 -9.33 -6.12
C TYR A 8 0.17 -9.87 -6.94
N ILE A 9 0.36 -10.03 -8.25
CA ILE A 9 -0.65 -10.50 -9.20
C ILE A 9 -0.02 -11.59 -10.07
N ASN A 10 -0.68 -12.74 -10.20
CA ASN A 10 -0.27 -13.85 -11.06
C ASN A 10 1.17 -14.35 -10.86
N GLY A 11 1.69 -14.31 -9.63
CA GLY A 11 3.04 -14.80 -9.34
C GLY A 11 4.13 -13.73 -9.40
N GLU A 12 3.78 -12.47 -9.68
CA GLU A 12 4.75 -11.38 -9.84
C GLU A 12 4.35 -10.12 -9.07
N PHE A 13 5.34 -9.32 -8.68
CA PHE A 13 5.12 -7.99 -8.12
C PHE A 13 5.01 -6.96 -9.25
N VAL A 14 3.82 -6.41 -9.43
CA VAL A 14 3.51 -5.41 -10.46
C VAL A 14 3.18 -4.07 -9.83
N THR A 15 3.57 -2.97 -10.48
CA THR A 15 3.12 -1.63 -10.10
C THR A 15 1.77 -1.38 -10.79
N PRO A 16 0.68 -1.15 -10.03
CA PRO A 16 -0.63 -0.91 -10.62
C PRO A 16 -0.68 0.43 -11.38
N HIS A 17 -1.59 0.51 -12.35
CA HIS A 17 -1.81 1.70 -13.16
C HIS A 17 -2.50 2.83 -12.38
N GLY A 18 -3.30 2.50 -11.36
CA GLY A 18 -3.87 3.46 -10.42
C GLY A 18 -2.81 4.27 -9.68
N SER A 19 -3.17 5.49 -9.27
CA SER A 19 -2.32 6.38 -8.46
C SER A 19 -2.92 6.69 -7.09
N GLU A 20 -4.06 6.09 -6.75
CA GLU A 20 -4.71 6.28 -5.47
C GLU A 20 -3.87 5.64 -4.36
N LEU A 21 -3.71 6.35 -3.24
CA LEU A 21 -2.97 5.92 -2.07
C LEU A 21 -3.92 5.78 -0.89
N PHE A 22 -3.69 4.73 -0.09
CA PHE A 22 -4.43 4.47 1.13
C PHE A 22 -3.48 4.41 2.34
N ASP A 23 -3.86 5.06 3.43
CA ASP A 23 -3.08 5.08 4.67
C ASP A 23 -3.30 3.79 5.47
N LEU A 24 -2.21 3.17 5.88
CA LEU A 24 -2.21 2.04 6.80
C LEU A 24 -2.09 2.55 8.23
N PHE A 25 -3.01 2.13 9.09
CA PHE A 25 -3.07 2.53 10.49
C PHE A 25 -2.58 1.42 11.41
N ASN A 26 -1.84 1.79 12.45
CA ASN A 26 -1.56 0.88 13.57
C ASN A 26 -2.84 0.70 14.41
N PRO A 27 -3.38 -0.52 14.55
CA PRO A 27 -4.63 -0.74 15.28
C PRO A 27 -4.53 -0.44 16.79
N ALA A 28 -3.33 -0.37 17.37
CA ALA A 28 -3.14 -0.06 18.79
C ALA A 28 -3.04 1.43 19.10
N SER A 29 -2.76 2.28 18.10
CA SER A 29 -2.49 3.71 18.33
C SER A 29 -3.11 4.66 17.30
N GLU A 30 -3.78 4.13 16.27
CA GLU A 30 -4.31 4.88 15.13
C GLU A 30 -3.26 5.73 14.38
N ALA A 31 -1.97 5.49 14.63
CA ALA A 31 -0.90 6.17 13.93
C ALA A 31 -0.77 5.64 12.50
N VAL A 32 -0.52 6.52 11.54
CA VAL A 32 -0.18 6.13 10.16
C VAL A 32 1.20 5.49 10.14
N ILE A 33 1.29 4.26 9.65
CA ILE A 33 2.52 3.46 9.59
C ILE A 33 3.05 3.27 8.16
N GLY A 34 2.21 3.49 7.16
CA GLY A 34 2.61 3.42 5.76
C GLY A 34 1.48 3.82 4.80
N GLN A 35 1.81 3.78 3.52
CA GLN A 35 0.86 4.00 2.43
C GLN A 35 0.95 2.88 1.41
N VAL A 36 -0.20 2.45 0.90
CA VAL A 36 -0.32 1.45 -0.16
C VAL A 36 -1.00 2.05 -1.39
N ARG A 37 -0.51 1.70 -2.58
CA ARG A 37 -1.15 2.06 -3.84
C ARG A 37 -2.29 1.10 -4.17
N LEU A 38 -3.45 1.65 -4.53
CA LEU A 38 -4.62 0.88 -4.96
C LEU A 38 -4.57 0.60 -6.47
N ALA A 39 -5.16 -0.54 -6.88
CA ALA A 39 -5.13 -1.06 -8.25
C ALA A 39 -6.16 -0.39 -9.18
#